data_AF-A6UPX9-F1
#
_entry.id   AF-A6UPX9-F1
#
_cell.length_a   1.000
_cell.length_b   1.000
_cell.length_c   1.000
_cell.angle_alpha   90.00
_cell.angle_beta   90.00
_cell.angle_gamma   90.00
#
_symmetry.space_group_name_H-M   'P 1'
#
loop_
_entity.id
_entity.type
_entity.pdbx_description
1 polymer ?
#
loop_
_entity_poly.entity_id
_entity_poly.type
_entity_poly.pdbx_seq_one_letter_code
_entity_poly.pdbx_strand_id
1 'polypeptide(L)'
;MIMENKVPMKRMVNRIIFECDIVLLAIDARDPETTRNRFLEKYTIEKNKKLIYVLNKSDLVPKEILEKWKAKFKKENPDSSVVFMSAKEKLGTSILRDEIKIYLSIKNIKHGKVGIVGYPNVGKSSIINALTGRRSAKSGLTAGLTVGEQWVKLTKDIKLLDSPGIIEPKDEDELVISGALRYEKAKNILFPAIKILQRIQSFDKTILKEYYNLEFEEEITENDISKIGSKLNFLSKDNEIDLDRTSKSIIRDFQNGKLNYYRINIRKYEQKRTKNIDFITKHLEKFPYIDDANLVISHLEGINSLGEINTKPVIGMKKLDDAVVLISFSEKSQDSGRKKVETLARENKIEIYSLGGGKIGKHRIYIGVGQKAD
;
A
#
# COMPACT_ATOMS: atom_id res chain seq x y z
N MET A 1 10.03 -21.40 -21.98
CA MET A 1 9.44 -20.72 -23.16
C MET A 1 8.57 -19.52 -22.73
N ILE A 2 9.09 -18.60 -21.90
CA ILE A 2 8.38 -17.36 -21.46
C ILE A 2 9.37 -16.16 -21.52
N MET A 3 10.30 -16.18 -22.47
CA MET A 3 11.39 -15.17 -22.56
C MET A 3 11.34 -14.26 -23.78
N GLU A 4 10.30 -14.31 -24.62
CA GLU A 4 10.24 -13.51 -25.86
C GLU A 4 9.74 -12.06 -25.70
N ASN A 5 9.29 -11.63 -24.51
CA ASN A 5 8.67 -10.30 -24.30
C ASN A 5 9.54 -9.24 -23.58
N LYS A 6 10.87 -9.26 -23.72
CA LYS A 6 11.78 -8.32 -22.99
C LYS A 6 11.75 -6.85 -23.45
N VAL A 7 11.45 -6.56 -24.71
CA VAL A 7 11.55 -5.19 -25.27
C VAL A 7 10.36 -4.26 -24.88
N PRO A 8 9.09 -4.72 -24.90
CA PRO A 8 7.96 -3.86 -24.55
C PRO A 8 7.97 -3.40 -23.09
N MET A 9 8.33 -4.30 -22.16
CA MET A 9 8.33 -4.01 -20.72
C MET A 9 9.36 -2.94 -20.36
N LYS A 10 10.61 -3.08 -20.83
CA LYS A 10 11.67 -2.10 -20.53
C LYS A 10 11.34 -0.71 -21.08
N ARG A 11 10.75 -0.65 -22.29
CA ARG A 11 10.28 0.61 -22.90
C ARG A 11 9.17 1.26 -22.07
N MET A 12 8.18 0.49 -21.66
CA MET A 12 7.06 0.94 -20.82
C MET A 12 7.56 1.51 -19.48
N VAL A 13 8.44 0.76 -18.80
CA VAL A 13 9.03 1.18 -17.52
C VAL A 13 9.84 2.47 -17.66
N ASN A 14 10.70 2.54 -18.66
CA ASN A 14 11.50 3.73 -18.94
C ASN A 14 10.60 4.93 -19.22
N ARG A 15 9.52 4.73 -19.98
CA ARG A 15 8.56 5.79 -20.29
C ARG A 15 7.89 6.31 -19.02
N ILE A 16 7.37 5.43 -18.16
CA ILE A 16 6.70 5.81 -16.91
C ILE A 16 7.67 6.61 -16.03
N ILE A 17 8.87 6.08 -15.83
CA ILE A 17 9.87 6.72 -14.96
C ILE A 17 10.36 8.04 -15.55
N PHE A 18 10.50 8.15 -16.87
CA PHE A 18 10.90 9.40 -17.52
C PHE A 18 9.80 10.46 -17.47
N GLU A 19 8.57 10.10 -17.86
CA GLU A 19 7.44 11.03 -18.01
C GLU A 19 6.75 11.41 -16.69
N CYS A 20 6.83 10.59 -15.64
CA CYS A 20 6.13 10.84 -14.37
C CYS A 20 7.04 11.47 -13.32
N ASP A 21 6.46 12.33 -12.48
CA ASP A 21 7.11 12.95 -11.32
C ASP A 21 7.09 12.02 -10.10
N ILE A 22 6.02 11.23 -9.98
CA ILE A 22 5.78 10.27 -8.90
C ILE A 22 5.50 8.89 -9.51
N VAL A 23 6.08 7.86 -8.92
CA VAL A 23 5.77 6.46 -9.21
C VAL A 23 5.06 5.84 -8.01
N LEU A 24 3.83 5.40 -8.22
CA LEU A 24 3.05 4.61 -7.29
C LEU A 24 3.31 3.14 -7.57
N LEU A 25 3.98 2.46 -6.66
CA LEU A 25 4.17 1.01 -6.74
C LEU A 25 3.04 0.32 -5.98
N ALA A 26 2.08 -0.22 -6.73
CA ALA A 26 0.95 -0.96 -6.19
C ALA A 26 1.38 -2.39 -5.82
N ILE A 27 1.10 -2.77 -4.58
CA ILE A 27 1.49 -4.04 -3.96
C ILE A 27 0.24 -4.66 -3.31
N ASP A 28 0.08 -5.98 -3.39
CA ASP A 28 -0.98 -6.68 -2.65
C ASP A 28 -0.55 -6.80 -1.18
N ALA A 29 -1.31 -6.18 -0.27
CA ALA A 29 -0.96 -6.11 1.14
C ALA A 29 -0.85 -7.48 1.81
N ARG A 30 -1.54 -8.51 1.28
CA ARG A 30 -1.58 -9.85 1.87
C ARG A 30 -0.25 -10.59 1.74
N ASP A 31 0.41 -10.37 0.61
CA ASP A 31 1.72 -10.93 0.30
C ASP A 31 2.59 -9.88 -0.42
N PRO A 32 3.13 -8.89 0.34
CA PRO A 32 3.85 -7.79 -0.25
C PRO A 32 5.16 -8.19 -0.91
N GLU A 33 5.85 -9.20 -0.39
CA GLU A 33 7.15 -9.62 -0.91
C GLU A 33 7.01 -10.29 -2.29
N THR A 34 6.02 -11.17 -2.45
CA THR A 34 5.77 -11.82 -3.75
C THR A 34 5.24 -10.84 -4.79
N THR A 35 4.54 -9.78 -4.38
CA THR A 35 3.95 -8.81 -5.32
C THR A 35 4.78 -7.52 -5.50
N ARG A 36 5.94 -7.44 -4.86
CA ARG A 36 6.96 -6.40 -5.10
C ARG A 36 7.71 -6.65 -6.39
N ASN A 37 8.08 -5.56 -7.05
CA ASN A 37 8.99 -5.59 -8.19
C ASN A 37 10.25 -4.81 -7.79
N ARG A 38 11.28 -5.53 -7.34
CA ARG A 38 12.50 -4.93 -6.80
C ARG A 38 13.30 -4.18 -7.86
N PHE A 39 13.20 -4.62 -9.11
CA PHE A 39 13.82 -3.90 -10.23
C PHE A 39 13.22 -2.49 -10.40
N LEU A 40 11.90 -2.36 -10.37
CA LEU A 40 11.21 -1.07 -10.49
C LEU A 40 11.51 -0.15 -9.31
N GLU A 41 11.57 -0.67 -8.10
CA GLU A 41 11.92 0.10 -6.90
C GLU A 41 13.30 0.73 -7.07
N LYS A 42 14.32 -0.10 -7.30
CA LYS A 42 15.71 0.35 -7.50
C LYS A 42 15.80 1.35 -8.64
N TYR A 43 15.21 1.03 -9.78
CA TYR A 43 15.29 1.89 -10.96
C TYR A 43 14.57 3.23 -10.76
N THR A 44 13.45 3.26 -10.03
CA THR A 44 12.75 4.51 -9.66
C THR A 44 13.63 5.39 -8.78
N ILE A 45 14.30 4.79 -7.79
CA ILE A 45 15.18 5.48 -6.84
C ILE A 45 16.44 6.00 -7.55
N GLU A 46 17.08 5.17 -8.38
CA GLU A 46 18.25 5.56 -9.20
C GLU A 46 17.94 6.74 -10.12
N LYS A 47 16.70 6.87 -10.59
CA LYS A 47 16.23 7.99 -11.40
C LYS A 47 15.70 9.18 -10.59
N ASN A 48 15.89 9.16 -9.27
CA ASN A 48 15.51 10.21 -8.33
C ASN A 48 14.03 10.61 -8.44
N LYS A 49 13.17 9.63 -8.74
CA LYS A 49 11.71 9.81 -8.79
C LYS A 49 11.10 9.50 -7.43
N LYS A 50 10.03 10.20 -7.07
CA LYS A 50 9.34 9.91 -5.80
C LYS A 50 8.63 8.57 -5.90
N LEU A 51 9.08 7.63 -5.08
CA LEU A 51 8.42 6.34 -4.88
C LEU A 51 7.38 6.43 -3.76
N ILE A 52 6.17 5.98 -4.04
CA ILE A 52 5.13 5.76 -3.05
C ILE A 52 4.66 4.31 -3.15
N TYR A 53 4.91 3.53 -2.10
CA TYR A 53 4.36 2.19 -1.95
C TYR A 53 2.87 2.29 -1.63
N VAL A 54 2.05 1.62 -2.42
CA VAL A 54 0.61 1.56 -2.23
C VAL A 54 0.24 0.11 -1.91
N LEU A 55 0.15 -0.21 -0.62
CA LEU A 55 -0.29 -1.53 -0.16
C LEU A 55 -1.81 -1.58 -0.27
N ASN A 56 -2.29 -2.12 -1.39
CA ASN A 56 -3.69 -2.25 -1.71
C ASN A 56 -4.26 -3.56 -1.16
N LYS A 57 -5.59 -3.65 -1.02
CA LYS A 57 -6.29 -4.73 -0.29
C LYS A 57 -5.94 -4.74 1.20
N SER A 58 -5.67 -3.56 1.77
CA SER A 58 -5.34 -3.43 3.18
C SER A 58 -6.50 -3.81 4.11
N ASP A 59 -7.74 -3.87 3.59
CA ASP A 59 -8.90 -4.44 4.30
C ASP A 59 -8.79 -5.94 4.55
N LEU A 60 -7.87 -6.61 3.84
CA LEU A 60 -7.57 -8.03 3.97
C LEU A 60 -6.32 -8.31 4.81
N VAL A 61 -5.79 -7.32 5.54
CA VAL A 61 -4.64 -7.51 6.45
C VAL A 61 -4.83 -6.76 7.78
N PRO A 62 -4.53 -7.36 8.94
CA PRO A 62 -4.53 -6.67 10.23
C PRO A 62 -3.58 -5.46 10.23
N LYS A 63 -3.97 -4.40 10.95
CA LYS A 63 -3.23 -3.14 10.97
C LYS A 63 -1.79 -3.32 11.49
N GLU A 64 -1.61 -4.16 12.49
CA GLU A 64 -0.32 -4.44 13.12
C GLU A 64 0.67 -5.03 12.10
N ILE A 65 0.17 -5.86 11.19
CA ILE A 65 0.97 -6.46 10.11
C ILE A 65 1.29 -5.41 9.03
N LEU A 66 0.32 -4.58 8.65
CA LEU A 66 0.54 -3.47 7.71
C LEU A 66 1.63 -2.51 8.21
N GLU A 67 1.61 -2.15 9.50
CA GLU A 67 2.63 -1.28 10.10
C GLU A 67 4.02 -1.94 10.12
N LYS A 68 4.12 -3.26 10.36
CA LYS A 68 5.38 -4.01 10.23
C LYS A 68 5.93 -3.93 8.79
N TRP A 69 5.08 -4.10 7.79
CA TRP A 69 5.48 -3.96 6.38
C TRP A 69 5.92 -2.55 6.04
N LYS A 70 5.18 -1.54 6.51
CA LYS A 70 5.57 -0.13 6.34
C LYS A 70 6.93 0.16 6.97
N ALA A 71 7.19 -0.33 8.18
CA ALA A 71 8.48 -0.18 8.85
C ALA A 71 9.61 -0.82 8.03
N LYS A 72 9.40 -2.04 7.50
CA LYS A 72 10.36 -2.71 6.61
C LYS A 72 10.63 -1.89 5.34
N PHE A 73 9.60 -1.43 4.64
CA PHE A 73 9.76 -0.66 3.40
C PHE A 73 10.43 0.70 3.63
N LYS A 74 10.12 1.37 4.75
CA LYS A 74 10.80 2.60 5.17
C LYS A 74 12.26 2.35 5.53
N LYS A 75 12.59 1.23 6.20
CA LYS A 75 13.97 0.86 6.50
C LYS A 75 14.77 0.62 5.21
N GLU A 76 14.18 -0.06 4.24
CA GLU A 76 14.81 -0.32 2.94
C GLU A 76 14.92 0.95 2.08
N ASN A 77 13.92 1.84 2.15
CA ASN A 77 13.82 3.05 1.33
C ASN A 77 13.30 4.25 2.15
N PRO A 78 14.16 4.94 2.91
CA PRO A 78 13.74 5.98 3.87
C PRO A 78 12.91 7.12 3.26
N ASP A 79 13.27 7.56 2.06
CA ASP A 79 12.62 8.67 1.35
C ASP A 79 11.28 8.31 0.69
N SER A 80 10.93 7.02 0.67
CA SER A 80 9.66 6.56 0.11
C SER A 80 8.49 6.91 1.04
N SER A 81 7.28 7.02 0.48
CA SER A 81 6.06 7.03 1.29
C SER A 81 5.38 5.66 1.23
N VAL A 82 4.66 5.27 2.28
CA VAL A 82 3.88 4.03 2.31
C VAL A 82 2.45 4.37 2.67
N VAL A 83 1.51 4.01 1.79
CA VAL A 83 0.08 4.25 1.97
C VAL A 83 -0.68 2.94 1.92
N PHE A 84 -1.49 2.69 2.95
CA PHE A 84 -2.43 1.56 2.98
C PHE A 84 -3.73 1.96 2.30
N MET A 85 -4.18 1.17 1.35
CA MET A 85 -5.44 1.41 0.65
C MET A 85 -6.30 0.17 0.57
N SER A 86 -7.61 0.40 0.61
CA SER A 86 -8.58 -0.54 0.08
C SER A 86 -9.29 0.14 -1.08
N ALA A 87 -8.91 -0.21 -2.31
CA ALA A 87 -9.62 0.30 -3.48
C ALA A 87 -11.09 -0.15 -3.51
N LYS A 88 -11.38 -1.35 -2.98
CA LYS A 88 -12.73 -1.93 -2.89
C LYS A 88 -13.61 -1.10 -1.95
N GLU A 89 -13.13 -0.84 -0.74
CA GLU A 89 -13.85 -0.08 0.29
C GLU A 89 -13.60 1.44 0.20
N LYS A 90 -12.82 1.89 -0.80
CA LYS A 90 -12.39 3.28 -1.04
C LYS A 90 -11.64 3.93 0.14
N LEU A 91 -11.00 3.13 0.99
CA LEU A 91 -10.18 3.58 2.12
C LEU A 91 -8.77 3.98 1.67
N GLY A 92 -8.15 4.93 2.38
CA GLY A 92 -6.80 5.43 2.07
C GLY A 92 -6.69 6.37 0.87
N THR A 93 -7.76 6.52 0.06
CA THR A 93 -7.77 7.37 -1.14
C THR A 93 -7.41 8.83 -0.85
N SER A 94 -7.94 9.41 0.23
CA SER A 94 -7.59 10.78 0.63
C SER A 94 -6.14 10.92 1.07
N ILE A 95 -5.59 9.90 1.74
CA ILE A 95 -4.20 9.90 2.21
C ILE A 95 -3.28 9.88 0.99
N LEU A 96 -3.51 8.98 0.03
CA LEU A 96 -2.72 8.92 -1.19
C LEU A 96 -2.81 10.21 -2.02
N ARG A 97 -4.01 10.81 -2.12
CA ARG A 97 -4.17 12.12 -2.79
C ARG A 97 -3.40 13.22 -2.08
N ASP A 98 -3.42 13.26 -0.75
CA ASP A 98 -2.69 14.26 0.04
C ASP A 98 -1.17 14.06 -0.14
N GLU A 99 -0.65 12.82 -0.09
CA GLU A 99 0.76 12.49 -0.36
C GLU A 99 1.24 13.02 -1.73
N ILE A 100 0.47 12.73 -2.78
CA ILE A 100 0.77 13.18 -4.14
C ILE A 100 0.84 14.71 -4.19
N LYS A 101 -0.17 15.39 -3.64
CA LYS A 101 -0.26 16.85 -3.67
C LYS A 101 0.86 17.51 -2.87
N ILE A 102 1.17 16.99 -1.68
CA ILE A 102 2.23 17.51 -0.82
C ILE A 102 3.56 17.44 -1.57
N TYR A 103 3.89 16.29 -2.17
CA TYR A 103 5.14 16.14 -2.93
C TYR A 103 5.22 17.13 -4.11
N LEU A 104 4.17 17.21 -4.93
CA LEU A 104 4.15 18.12 -6.08
C LEU A 104 4.27 19.58 -5.64
N SER A 105 3.62 19.96 -4.53
CA SER A 105 3.71 21.30 -3.96
C SER A 105 5.14 21.62 -3.50
N ILE A 106 5.80 20.71 -2.78
CA ILE A 106 7.19 20.89 -2.30
C ILE A 106 8.17 21.02 -3.46
N LYS A 107 7.92 20.32 -4.57
CA LYS A 107 8.74 20.40 -5.78
C LYS A 107 8.32 21.52 -6.73
N ASN A 108 7.33 22.32 -6.37
CA ASN A 108 6.76 23.40 -7.19
C ASN A 108 6.30 22.91 -8.59
N ILE A 109 5.79 21.69 -8.68
CA ILE A 109 5.30 21.08 -9.92
C ILE A 109 3.82 21.43 -10.09
N LYS A 110 3.53 22.36 -11.00
CA LYS A 110 2.15 22.78 -11.29
C LYS A 110 1.32 21.69 -11.95
N HIS A 111 1.88 20.99 -12.95
CA HIS A 111 1.17 19.96 -13.72
C HIS A 111 1.77 18.57 -13.46
N GLY A 112 1.31 17.92 -12.39
CA GLY A 112 1.87 16.66 -11.94
C GLY A 112 1.45 15.45 -12.78
N LYS A 113 2.41 14.59 -13.07
CA LYS A 113 2.22 13.30 -13.74
C LYS A 113 2.58 12.16 -12.78
N VAL A 114 1.66 11.23 -12.58
CA VAL A 114 1.82 10.14 -11.61
C VAL A 114 1.64 8.79 -12.31
N GLY A 115 2.67 7.96 -12.30
CA GLY A 115 2.61 6.62 -12.88
C GLY A 115 2.22 5.56 -11.86
N ILE A 116 1.36 4.61 -12.24
CA ILE A 116 1.02 3.47 -11.38
C ILE A 116 1.58 2.20 -12.00
N VAL A 117 2.48 1.54 -11.27
CA VAL A 117 3.16 0.32 -11.68
C VAL A 117 2.97 -0.78 -10.64
N GLY A 118 3.24 -2.03 -11.02
CA GLY A 118 3.16 -3.18 -10.14
C GLY A 118 2.69 -4.44 -10.85
N TYR A 119 2.69 -5.56 -10.14
CA TYR A 119 2.26 -6.85 -10.65
C TYR A 119 0.82 -6.80 -11.18
N PRO A 120 0.42 -7.67 -12.12
CA PRO A 120 -0.98 -7.84 -12.46
C PRO A 120 -1.83 -8.17 -11.21
N ASN A 121 -3.13 -7.88 -11.26
CA ASN A 121 -4.11 -8.22 -10.22
C ASN A 121 -3.89 -7.66 -8.78
N VAL A 122 -2.83 -6.87 -8.54
CA VAL A 122 -2.64 -6.10 -7.29
C VAL A 122 -3.67 -4.96 -7.12
N GLY A 123 -4.44 -4.66 -8.19
CA GLY A 123 -5.52 -3.69 -8.17
C GLY A 123 -5.18 -2.28 -8.68
N LYS A 124 -4.18 -2.14 -9.57
CA LYS A 124 -3.80 -0.84 -10.20
C LYS A 124 -4.99 -0.05 -10.74
N SER A 125 -5.80 -0.64 -11.61
CA SER A 125 -6.98 0.03 -12.19
C SER A 125 -8.05 0.33 -11.14
N SER A 126 -8.19 -0.52 -10.12
CA SER A 126 -9.08 -0.26 -8.98
C SER A 126 -8.61 0.92 -8.15
N ILE A 127 -7.30 1.06 -7.91
CA ILE A 127 -6.68 2.21 -7.26
C ILE A 127 -6.98 3.49 -8.05
N ILE A 128 -6.80 3.46 -9.38
CA ILE A 128 -7.11 4.60 -10.25
C ILE A 128 -8.58 4.99 -10.12
N ASN A 129 -9.49 4.03 -10.24
CA ASN A 129 -10.93 4.30 -10.15
C ASN A 129 -11.34 4.83 -8.77
N ALA A 130 -10.75 4.30 -7.70
CA ALA A 130 -10.95 4.81 -6.34
C ALA A 130 -10.41 6.25 -6.18
N LEU A 131 -9.25 6.53 -6.79
CA LEU A 131 -8.63 7.85 -6.80
C LEU A 131 -9.38 8.86 -7.67
N THR A 132 -10.00 8.49 -8.78
CA THR A 132 -10.71 9.44 -9.67
C THR A 132 -12.18 9.58 -9.30
N GLY A 133 -12.74 8.63 -8.54
CA GLY A 133 -14.15 8.58 -8.22
C GLY A 133 -15.04 8.20 -9.42
N ARG A 134 -14.44 7.77 -10.53
CA ARG A 134 -15.12 7.37 -11.77
C ARG A 134 -14.65 5.96 -12.17
N ARG A 135 -15.49 5.19 -12.86
CA ARG A 135 -15.06 3.93 -13.52
C ARG A 135 -14.32 4.24 -14.82
N SER A 136 -13.26 5.05 -14.73
CA SER A 136 -12.49 5.51 -15.90
C SER A 136 -11.58 4.42 -16.47
N ALA A 137 -11.10 3.48 -15.64
CA ALA A 137 -10.30 2.34 -16.06
C ALA A 137 -11.12 1.05 -16.03
N LYS A 138 -10.94 0.16 -17.02
CA LYS A 138 -11.54 -1.18 -17.01
C LYS A 138 -10.93 -1.97 -15.84
N SER A 139 -11.71 -2.24 -14.80
CA SER A 139 -11.28 -2.99 -13.62
C SER A 139 -11.99 -4.35 -13.54
N GLY A 140 -11.21 -5.41 -13.32
CA GLY A 140 -11.67 -6.78 -13.11
C GLY A 140 -10.51 -7.67 -12.66
N LEU A 141 -10.80 -8.87 -12.18
CA LEU A 141 -9.80 -9.83 -11.67
C LEU A 141 -9.00 -10.51 -12.79
N THR A 142 -9.43 -10.33 -14.03
CA THR A 142 -8.79 -10.93 -15.20
C THR A 142 -7.51 -10.17 -15.56
N ALA A 143 -6.36 -10.86 -15.51
CA ALA A 143 -5.10 -10.31 -16.02
C ALA A 143 -5.22 -9.97 -17.51
N GLY A 144 -4.67 -8.82 -17.91
CA GLY A 144 -4.64 -8.37 -19.31
C GLY A 144 -5.82 -7.49 -19.76
N LEU A 145 -6.66 -7.00 -18.85
CA LEU A 145 -7.76 -6.09 -19.20
C LEU A 145 -7.29 -4.70 -19.69
N THR A 146 -6.12 -4.25 -19.24
CA THR A 146 -5.49 -3.00 -19.71
C THR A 146 -4.70 -3.29 -20.98
N VAL A 147 -5.26 -2.94 -22.13
CA VAL A 147 -4.69 -3.22 -23.47
C VAL A 147 -3.63 -2.18 -23.89
N GLY A 148 -3.54 -1.04 -23.20
CA GLY A 148 -2.53 0.00 -23.47
C GLY A 148 -2.41 1.03 -22.35
N GLU A 149 -1.36 1.86 -22.42
CA GLU A 149 -1.12 2.96 -21.50
C GLU A 149 -2.14 4.08 -21.73
N GLN A 150 -2.79 4.57 -20.66
CA GLN A 150 -3.77 5.65 -20.76
C GLN A 150 -3.57 6.71 -19.67
N TRP A 151 -3.69 7.97 -20.06
CA TRP A 151 -3.70 9.10 -19.12
C TRP A 151 -5.12 9.34 -18.60
N VAL A 152 -5.28 9.29 -17.28
CA VAL A 152 -6.53 9.54 -16.58
C VAL A 152 -6.41 10.80 -15.73
N LYS A 153 -7.38 11.71 -15.82
CA LYS A 153 -7.37 12.96 -15.06
C LYS A 153 -7.75 12.71 -13.60
N LEU A 154 -6.86 13.07 -12.65
CA LEU A 154 -7.15 13.03 -11.21
C LEU A 154 -7.73 14.36 -10.72
N THR A 155 -7.12 15.47 -11.11
CA THR A 155 -7.58 16.85 -10.86
C THR A 155 -7.40 17.69 -12.12
N LYS A 156 -7.67 19.00 -12.07
CA LYS A 156 -7.34 19.91 -13.18
C LYS A 156 -5.85 19.81 -13.57
N ASP A 157 -4.99 19.68 -12.57
CA ASP A 157 -3.54 19.82 -12.73
C ASP A 157 -2.76 18.51 -12.53
N ILE A 158 -3.41 17.41 -12.18
CA ILE A 158 -2.76 16.12 -11.93
C ILE A 158 -3.36 15.04 -12.84
N LYS A 159 -2.49 14.29 -13.52
CA LYS A 159 -2.85 13.12 -14.35
C LYS A 159 -2.19 11.84 -13.83
N LEU A 160 -2.91 10.73 -13.95
CA LEU A 160 -2.44 9.37 -13.64
C LEU A 160 -2.16 8.63 -14.94
N LEU A 161 -1.05 7.91 -15.02
CA LEU A 161 -0.75 6.98 -16.11
C LEU A 161 -1.10 5.56 -15.63
N ASP A 162 -2.13 4.97 -16.24
CA ASP A 162 -2.49 3.56 -16.06
C ASP A 162 -1.59 2.73 -16.98
N SER A 163 -0.76 1.86 -16.41
CA SER A 163 0.08 0.95 -17.17
C SER A 163 -0.38 -0.51 -17.01
N PRO A 164 -0.16 -1.35 -18.02
CA PRO A 164 -0.20 -2.81 -17.86
C PRO A 164 0.65 -3.29 -16.67
N GLY A 165 0.31 -4.47 -16.15
CA GLY A 165 1.09 -5.09 -15.09
C GLY A 165 2.47 -5.51 -15.55
N ILE A 166 3.48 -5.30 -14.71
CA ILE A 166 4.86 -5.68 -14.98
C ILE A 166 5.15 -6.97 -14.21
N ILE A 167 5.49 -8.02 -14.94
CA ILE A 167 5.72 -9.36 -14.41
C ILE A 167 7.22 -9.62 -14.42
N GLU A 168 7.83 -9.99 -13.29
CA GLU A 168 9.19 -10.53 -13.31
C GLU A 168 9.16 -12.02 -13.68
N PRO A 169 10.25 -12.59 -14.23
CA PRO A 169 10.32 -14.02 -14.51
C PRO A 169 10.08 -14.83 -13.23
N LYS A 170 9.01 -15.63 -13.23
CA LYS A 170 8.61 -16.53 -12.15
C LYS A 170 8.14 -17.86 -12.74
N ASP A 171 8.12 -18.90 -11.90
CA ASP A 171 7.46 -20.15 -12.27
C ASP A 171 5.96 -19.94 -12.50
N GLU A 172 5.36 -20.85 -13.28
CA GLU A 172 3.97 -20.78 -13.69
C GLU A 172 3.03 -20.73 -12.46
N ASP A 173 3.36 -21.47 -11.40
CA ASP A 173 2.54 -21.54 -10.20
C ASP A 173 2.47 -20.18 -9.50
N GLU A 174 3.60 -19.49 -9.32
CA GLU A 174 3.58 -18.12 -8.77
C GLU A 174 2.79 -17.15 -9.64
N LEU A 175 2.84 -17.31 -10.97
CA LEU A 175 2.07 -16.47 -11.88
C LEU A 175 0.57 -16.72 -11.70
N VAL A 176 0.16 -17.97 -11.50
CA VAL A 176 -1.24 -18.32 -11.21
C VAL A 176 -1.66 -17.82 -9.83
N ILE A 177 -0.86 -18.04 -8.78
CA ILE A 177 -1.17 -17.64 -7.40
C ILE A 177 -1.32 -16.11 -7.30
N SER A 178 -0.41 -15.36 -7.91
CA SER A 178 -0.47 -13.89 -7.97
C SER A 178 -1.59 -13.37 -8.87
N GLY A 179 -2.17 -14.22 -9.71
CA GLY A 179 -3.16 -13.85 -10.73
C GLY A 179 -2.57 -13.12 -11.92
N ALA A 180 -1.25 -13.19 -12.13
CA ALA A 180 -0.57 -12.71 -13.34
C ALA A 180 -0.85 -13.59 -14.57
N LEU A 181 -0.95 -14.91 -14.36
CA LEU A 181 -1.45 -15.86 -15.33
C LEU A 181 -2.87 -16.25 -14.94
N ARG A 182 -3.78 -16.21 -15.92
CA ARG A 182 -5.13 -16.73 -15.75
C ARG A 182 -5.05 -18.24 -15.53
N TYR A 183 -5.67 -18.73 -14.45
CA TYR A 183 -5.66 -20.17 -14.14
C TYR A 183 -6.31 -21.00 -15.26
N GLU A 184 -7.20 -20.43 -16.09
CA GLU A 184 -7.75 -21.15 -17.26
C GLU A 184 -6.74 -21.38 -18.38
N LYS A 185 -5.60 -20.69 -18.36
CA LYS A 185 -4.51 -20.82 -19.34
C LYS A 185 -3.30 -21.57 -18.78
N ALA A 186 -3.33 -21.94 -17.51
CA ALA A 186 -2.26 -22.70 -16.88
C ALA A 186 -2.29 -24.15 -17.38
N LYS A 187 -1.13 -24.77 -17.49
CA LYS A 187 -0.97 -26.18 -17.88
C LYS A 187 -1.45 -27.11 -16.77
N ASN A 188 -1.15 -26.75 -15.53
CA ASN A 188 -1.55 -27.50 -14.36
C ASN A 188 -1.89 -26.53 -13.22
N ILE A 189 -3.13 -26.62 -12.74
CA ILE A 189 -3.63 -25.78 -11.65
C ILE A 189 -3.62 -26.47 -10.28
N LEU A 190 -3.38 -27.78 -10.24
CA LEU A 190 -3.32 -28.57 -9.02
C LEU A 190 -2.16 -28.11 -8.14
N PHE A 191 -0.96 -27.98 -8.71
CA PHE A 191 0.22 -27.53 -7.96
C PHE A 191 0.09 -26.10 -7.40
N PRO A 192 -0.41 -25.10 -8.16
CA PRO A 192 -0.71 -23.78 -7.59
C PRO A 192 -1.70 -23.84 -6.42
N ALA A 193 -2.74 -24.69 -6.51
CA ALA A 193 -3.72 -24.84 -5.43
C ALA A 193 -3.11 -25.48 -4.18
N ILE A 194 -2.34 -26.56 -4.34
CA ILE A 194 -1.58 -27.21 -3.25
C ILE A 194 -0.64 -26.19 -2.60
N LYS A 195 0.13 -25.45 -3.39
CA LYS A 195 1.08 -24.44 -2.90
C LYS A 195 0.40 -23.32 -2.11
N ILE A 196 -0.81 -22.89 -2.49
CA ILE A 196 -1.62 -21.94 -1.70
C ILE A 196 -1.96 -22.53 -0.34
N LEU A 197 -2.49 -23.75 -0.31
CA LEU A 197 -2.87 -24.41 0.93
C LEU A 197 -1.65 -24.63 1.83
N GLN A 198 -0.52 -25.09 1.28
CA GLN A 198 0.74 -25.24 2.01
C GLN A 198 1.18 -23.92 2.64
N ARG A 199 1.18 -22.81 1.90
CA ARG A 199 1.54 -21.49 2.43
C ARG A 199 0.65 -21.07 3.58
N ILE A 200 -0.67 -21.25 3.44
CA ILE A 200 -1.63 -20.89 4.49
C ILE A 200 -1.42 -21.78 5.72
N GLN A 201 -1.21 -23.07 5.53
CA GLN A 201 -0.98 -24.02 6.61
C GLN A 201 0.32 -23.74 7.37
N SER A 202 1.41 -23.44 6.66
CA SER A 202 2.68 -23.03 7.27
C SER A 202 2.56 -21.71 8.04
N PHE A 203 1.64 -20.83 7.61
CA PHE A 203 1.35 -19.59 8.32
C PHE A 203 0.53 -19.84 9.58
N ASP A 204 -0.60 -20.56 9.46
CA ASP A 204 -1.47 -20.96 10.56
C ASP A 204 -2.38 -22.13 10.13
N LYS A 205 -2.12 -23.32 10.69
CA LYS A 205 -2.85 -24.56 10.39
C LYS A 205 -4.36 -24.45 10.64
N THR A 206 -4.80 -23.56 11.53
CA THR A 206 -6.21 -23.44 11.92
C THR A 206 -7.08 -22.79 10.84
N ILE A 207 -6.49 -22.02 9.92
CA ILE A 207 -7.23 -21.28 8.88
C ILE A 207 -7.93 -22.22 7.91
N LEU A 208 -7.20 -23.22 7.39
CA LEU A 208 -7.77 -24.18 6.44
C LEU A 208 -8.85 -25.03 7.11
N LYS A 209 -8.59 -25.44 8.36
CA LYS A 209 -9.53 -26.22 9.16
C LYS A 209 -10.85 -25.50 9.34
N GLU A 210 -10.84 -24.24 9.73
CA GLU A 210 -12.06 -23.45 9.91
C GLU A 210 -12.75 -23.12 8.57
N TYR A 211 -11.98 -22.77 7.53
CA TYR A 211 -12.56 -22.36 6.25
C TYR A 211 -13.28 -23.51 5.54
N TYR A 212 -12.68 -24.69 5.50
CA TYR A 212 -13.28 -25.88 4.86
C TYR A 212 -14.08 -26.77 5.82
N ASN A 213 -13.92 -26.56 7.14
CA ASN A 213 -14.42 -27.47 8.17
C ASN A 213 -13.95 -28.91 7.93
N LEU A 214 -12.64 -29.07 7.74
CA LEU A 214 -11.92 -30.33 7.45
C LEU A 214 -10.62 -30.40 8.25
N GLU A 215 -10.16 -31.61 8.59
CA GLU A 215 -8.80 -31.80 9.10
C GLU A 215 -7.83 -31.99 7.94
N PHE A 216 -6.62 -31.42 8.09
CA PHE A 216 -5.54 -31.52 7.11
C PHE A 216 -4.33 -32.19 7.77
N GLU A 217 -3.63 -33.01 6.98
CA GLU A 217 -2.37 -33.64 7.39
C GLU A 217 -1.23 -32.60 7.43
N GLU A 218 -0.06 -32.95 7.95
CA GLU A 218 1.06 -32.00 8.07
C GLU A 218 1.54 -31.48 6.70
N GLU A 219 1.59 -32.36 5.72
CA GLU A 219 1.91 -32.04 4.33
C GLU A 219 0.62 -32.00 3.51
N ILE A 220 0.38 -30.89 2.82
CA ILE A 220 -0.75 -30.81 1.88
C ILE A 220 -0.38 -31.55 0.60
N THR A 221 -1.26 -32.45 0.18
CA THR A 221 -1.11 -33.27 -1.02
C THR A 221 -2.35 -33.17 -1.93
N GLU A 222 -2.35 -33.90 -3.04
CA GLU A 222 -3.52 -34.05 -3.91
C GLU A 222 -4.73 -34.62 -3.17
N ASN A 223 -4.52 -35.49 -2.17
CA ASN A 223 -5.60 -36.06 -1.36
C ASN A 223 -6.39 -34.97 -0.63
N ASP A 224 -5.75 -33.89 -0.18
CA ASP A 224 -6.45 -32.78 0.46
C ASP A 224 -7.29 -31.96 -0.53
N ILE A 225 -6.85 -31.88 -1.80
CA ILE A 225 -7.68 -31.33 -2.88
C ILE A 225 -8.92 -32.22 -3.09
N SER A 226 -8.76 -33.54 -3.10
CA SER A 226 -9.88 -34.48 -3.17
C SER A 226 -10.86 -34.33 -2.00
N LYS A 227 -10.36 -34.20 -0.76
CA LYS A 227 -11.17 -33.96 0.44
C LYS A 227 -11.99 -32.67 0.32
N ILE A 228 -11.36 -31.58 -0.14
CA ILE A 228 -12.05 -30.31 -0.40
C ILE A 228 -13.10 -30.47 -1.50
N GLY A 229 -12.76 -31.13 -2.61
CA GLY A 229 -13.67 -31.35 -3.73
C GLY A 229 -14.91 -32.15 -3.32
N SER A 230 -14.72 -33.19 -2.49
CA SER A 230 -15.80 -33.96 -1.87
C SER A 230 -16.70 -33.08 -0.99
N LYS A 231 -16.10 -32.28 -0.10
CA LYS A 231 -16.83 -31.34 0.78
C LYS A 231 -17.66 -30.32 0.00
N LEU A 232 -17.18 -29.90 -1.18
CA LEU A 232 -17.83 -28.93 -2.06
C LEU A 232 -18.79 -29.58 -3.08
N ASN A 233 -18.90 -30.92 -3.10
CA ASN A 233 -19.65 -31.70 -4.11
C ASN A 233 -19.23 -31.37 -5.55
N PHE A 234 -17.93 -31.21 -5.78
CA PHE A 234 -17.39 -31.02 -7.13
C PHE A 234 -17.10 -32.38 -7.75
N LEU A 235 -18.12 -32.94 -8.38
CA LEU A 235 -18.07 -34.22 -9.07
C LEU A 235 -17.95 -34.02 -10.59
N SER A 236 -17.21 -34.91 -11.23
CA SER A 236 -17.13 -35.06 -12.68
C SER A 236 -18.37 -35.77 -13.23
N LYS A 237 -18.45 -35.94 -14.57
CA LYS A 237 -19.53 -36.70 -15.20
C LYS A 237 -19.52 -38.19 -14.81
N ASP A 238 -18.35 -38.70 -14.46
CA ASP A 238 -18.12 -40.09 -14.08
C ASP A 238 -18.27 -40.31 -12.56
N ASN A 239 -18.82 -39.32 -11.84
CA ASN A 239 -19.05 -39.34 -10.40
C ASN A 239 -17.76 -39.40 -9.54
N GLU A 240 -16.62 -39.04 -10.13
CA GLU A 240 -15.33 -38.88 -9.43
C GLU A 240 -15.12 -37.42 -8.98
N ILE A 241 -14.19 -37.16 -8.05
CA ILE A 241 -13.89 -35.80 -7.62
C ILE A 241 -13.20 -35.01 -8.74
N ASP A 242 -13.77 -33.87 -9.11
CA ASP A 242 -13.20 -32.96 -10.11
C ASP A 242 -12.09 -32.09 -9.48
N LEU A 243 -10.86 -32.58 -9.56
CA LEU A 243 -9.67 -31.91 -9.04
C LEU A 243 -9.38 -30.58 -9.74
N ASP A 244 -9.68 -30.47 -11.03
CA ASP A 244 -9.47 -29.25 -11.79
C ASP A 244 -10.43 -28.16 -11.29
N ARG A 245 -11.73 -28.44 -11.25
CA ARG A 245 -12.73 -27.49 -10.73
C ARG A 245 -12.44 -27.10 -9.27
N THR A 246 -12.01 -28.05 -8.46
CA THR A 246 -11.65 -27.80 -7.06
C THR A 246 -10.45 -26.86 -6.95
N SER A 247 -9.38 -27.15 -7.69
CA SER A 247 -8.17 -26.31 -7.74
C SER A 247 -8.48 -24.89 -8.24
N LYS A 248 -9.30 -24.73 -9.28
CA LYS A 248 -9.76 -23.41 -9.75
C LYS A 248 -10.52 -22.66 -8.66
N SER A 249 -11.36 -23.35 -7.90
CA SER A 249 -12.11 -22.71 -6.81
C SER A 249 -11.21 -22.23 -5.69
N ILE A 250 -10.22 -23.04 -5.28
CA ILE A 250 -9.23 -22.66 -4.25
C ILE A 250 -8.46 -21.41 -4.69
N ILE A 251 -7.90 -21.43 -5.91
CA ILE A 251 -7.15 -20.30 -6.47
C ILE A 251 -8.02 -19.04 -6.53
N ARG A 252 -9.26 -19.18 -7.01
CA ARG A 252 -10.22 -18.08 -7.11
C ARG A 252 -10.56 -17.50 -5.74
N ASP A 253 -10.85 -18.34 -4.75
CA ASP A 253 -11.19 -17.90 -3.41
C ASP A 253 -10.01 -17.20 -2.73
N PHE A 254 -8.79 -17.70 -2.96
CA PHE A 254 -7.57 -17.04 -2.52
C PHE A 254 -7.37 -15.68 -3.21
N GLN A 255 -7.45 -15.61 -4.54
CA GLN A 255 -7.28 -14.34 -5.28
C GLN A 255 -8.33 -13.29 -4.89
N ASN A 256 -9.55 -13.72 -4.59
CA ASN A 256 -10.66 -12.86 -4.14
C ASN A 256 -10.57 -12.46 -2.66
N GLY A 257 -9.67 -13.09 -1.90
CA GLY A 257 -9.51 -12.84 -0.48
C GLY A 257 -10.58 -13.48 0.41
N LYS A 258 -11.37 -14.42 -0.12
CA LYS A 258 -12.25 -15.25 0.70
C LYS A 258 -11.43 -16.22 1.55
N LEU A 259 -10.48 -16.87 0.90
CA LEU A 259 -9.41 -17.61 1.56
C LEU A 259 -8.21 -16.67 1.72
N ASN A 260 -7.70 -16.52 2.94
CA ASN A 260 -6.69 -15.52 3.27
C ASN A 260 -5.82 -15.97 4.45
N TYR A 261 -4.60 -15.44 4.55
CA TYR A 261 -3.69 -15.70 5.67
C TYR A 261 -4.19 -15.10 6.98
N TYR A 262 -5.04 -14.08 6.94
CA TYR A 262 -5.44 -13.36 8.13
C TYR A 262 -6.93 -13.48 8.39
N ARG A 263 -7.27 -13.74 9.66
CA ARG A 263 -8.64 -13.63 10.15
C ARG A 263 -8.98 -12.17 10.34
N ILE A 264 -9.91 -11.66 9.54
CA ILE A 264 -10.33 -10.26 9.65
C ILE A 264 -11.82 -10.24 9.90
N ASN A 265 -12.17 -9.83 11.10
CA ASN A 265 -13.51 -9.32 11.34
C ASN A 265 -13.63 -8.03 10.54
N ILE A 266 -14.49 -8.02 9.52
CA ILE A 266 -14.82 -6.84 8.71
C ILE A 266 -15.64 -5.86 9.56
N ARG A 267 -15.14 -5.47 10.74
CA ARG A 267 -15.54 -4.23 11.37
C ARG A 267 -14.77 -3.16 10.61
N LYS A 268 -15.50 -2.24 9.98
CA LYS A 268 -14.93 -1.10 9.24
C LYS A 268 -13.89 -0.42 10.14
N TYR A 269 -12.61 -0.72 9.92
CA TYR A 269 -11.53 -0.02 10.59
C TYR A 269 -11.57 1.43 10.09
N GLU A 270 -11.99 2.35 10.94
CA GLU A 270 -11.75 3.76 10.69
C GLU A 270 -10.23 3.95 10.66
N GLN A 271 -9.68 4.19 9.48
CA GLN A 271 -8.32 4.71 9.37
C GLN A 271 -8.32 6.09 10.04
N LYS A 272 -7.94 6.15 11.33
CA LYS A 272 -7.60 7.42 11.98
C LYS A 272 -6.54 8.10 11.11
N ARG A 273 -6.85 9.32 10.65
CA ARG A 273 -5.97 10.13 9.80
C ARG A 273 -4.78 10.65 10.61
N THR A 274 -3.80 9.80 10.93
CA THR A 274 -2.45 10.29 11.18
C THR A 274 -1.86 10.65 9.82
N LYS A 275 -2.01 11.91 9.43
CA LYS A 275 -1.50 12.39 8.15
C LYS A 275 0.01 12.46 8.21
N ASN A 276 0.67 12.14 7.10
CA ASN A 276 2.11 12.14 7.00
C ASN A 276 2.69 13.51 7.35
N ILE A 277 3.52 13.57 8.40
CA ILE A 277 4.28 14.76 8.78
C ILE A 277 5.76 14.65 8.36
N ASP A 278 6.14 13.63 7.60
CA ASP A 278 7.52 13.40 7.13
C ASP A 278 8.05 14.60 6.35
N PHE A 279 7.18 15.30 5.61
CA PHE A 279 7.59 16.49 4.88
C PHE A 279 8.03 17.65 5.78
N ILE A 280 7.58 17.69 7.04
CA ILE A 280 8.01 18.63 8.08
C ILE A 280 9.21 18.04 8.81
N THR A 281 9.06 16.83 9.36
CA THR A 281 10.04 16.22 10.26
C THR A 281 11.37 15.86 9.60
N LYS A 282 11.43 15.68 8.27
CA LYS A 282 12.72 15.52 7.55
C LYS A 282 13.67 16.70 7.76
N HIS A 283 13.13 17.89 8.05
CA HIS A 283 13.92 19.08 8.34
C HIS A 283 14.43 19.13 9.79
N LEU A 284 14.00 18.17 10.61
CA LEU A 284 14.33 18.08 12.03
C LEU A 284 15.31 16.94 12.34
N GLU A 285 15.57 16.02 11.40
CA GLU A 285 16.44 14.83 11.60
C GLU A 285 17.89 15.16 11.96
N LYS A 286 18.34 16.41 11.74
CA LYS A 286 19.68 16.90 12.12
C LYS A 286 19.60 18.17 12.96
N PHE A 287 18.43 18.49 13.50
CA PHE A 287 18.23 19.72 14.26
C PHE A 287 18.58 19.47 15.74
N PRO A 288 19.60 20.14 16.29
CA PRO A 288 20.14 19.80 17.61
C PRO A 288 19.25 20.20 18.78
N TYR A 289 18.26 21.08 18.58
CA TYR A 289 17.40 21.60 19.65
C TYR A 289 15.99 21.02 19.58
N ILE A 290 15.89 19.70 19.33
CA ILE A 290 14.61 19.02 19.12
C ILE A 290 13.70 19.06 20.35
N ASP A 291 14.30 19.22 21.54
CA ASP A 291 13.62 19.24 22.84
C ASP A 291 12.84 20.52 23.14
N ASP A 292 13.06 21.59 22.37
CA ASP A 292 12.35 22.86 22.54
C ASP A 292 11.40 23.13 21.37
N ALA A 293 10.10 23.05 21.64
CA ALA A 293 9.06 23.24 20.63
C ALA A 293 9.13 24.63 19.96
N ASN A 294 9.54 25.69 20.66
CA ASN A 294 9.65 27.03 20.07
C ASN A 294 10.88 27.15 19.16
N LEU A 295 12.01 26.54 19.53
CA LEU A 295 13.19 26.48 18.66
C LEU A 295 12.92 25.64 17.40
N VAL A 296 12.21 24.52 17.54
CA VAL A 296 11.74 23.71 16.41
C VAL A 296 10.86 24.54 15.47
N ILE A 297 9.90 25.31 16.02
CA ILE A 297 9.05 26.19 15.20
C ILE A 297 9.88 27.24 14.48
N SER A 298 10.77 27.96 15.18
CA SER A 298 11.61 28.98 14.59
C SER A 298 12.49 28.44 13.46
N HIS A 299 13.04 27.23 13.62
CA HIS A 299 13.79 26.55 12.56
C HIS A 299 12.93 26.23 11.34
N LEU A 300 11.71 25.72 11.55
CA LEU A 300 10.78 25.39 10.47
C LEU A 300 10.22 26.65 9.76
N GLU A 301 10.12 27.79 10.44
CA GLU A 301 9.73 29.08 9.85
C GLU A 301 10.69 29.55 8.76
N GLY A 302 11.99 29.23 8.89
CA GLY A 302 13.00 29.52 7.87
C GLY A 302 12.88 28.69 6.58
N ILE A 303 11.96 27.71 6.53
CA ILE A 303 11.84 26.78 5.41
C ILE A 303 10.73 27.24 4.47
N ASN A 304 11.08 28.12 3.52
CA ASN A 304 10.13 28.71 2.55
C ASN A 304 9.20 27.67 1.90
N SER A 305 9.75 26.50 1.52
CA SER A 305 8.98 25.43 0.88
C SER A 305 7.82 24.90 1.74
N LEU A 306 7.88 25.03 3.08
CA LEU A 306 6.78 24.66 3.98
C LEU A 306 5.66 25.71 4.01
N GLY A 307 6.01 27.00 3.89
CA GLY A 307 5.05 28.11 3.92
C GLY A 307 4.13 28.16 2.69
N GLU A 308 4.56 27.57 1.58
CA GLU A 308 3.85 27.54 0.31
C GLU A 308 2.96 26.30 0.13
N ILE A 309 3.07 25.28 1.00
CA ILE A 309 2.43 23.98 0.82
C ILE A 309 0.91 24.11 0.76
N ASN A 310 0.29 23.57 -0.30
CA ASN A 310 -1.16 23.46 -0.31
C ASN A 310 -1.63 22.18 0.39
N THR A 311 -1.82 22.25 1.71
CA THR A 311 -2.28 21.10 2.51
C THR A 311 -3.47 21.44 3.43
N LYS A 312 -4.37 20.47 3.58
CA LYS A 312 -5.41 20.47 4.63
C LYS A 312 -4.74 20.32 6.00
N PRO A 313 -5.43 20.65 7.12
CA PRO A 313 -4.88 20.41 8.44
C PRO A 313 -4.35 18.97 8.59
N VAL A 314 -3.15 18.84 9.14
CA VAL A 314 -2.44 17.58 9.38
C VAL A 314 -2.04 17.48 10.86
N ILE A 315 -2.07 16.26 11.39
CA ILE A 315 -1.66 15.93 12.76
C ILE A 315 -0.90 14.60 12.70
N GLY A 316 0.24 14.53 13.37
CA GLY A 316 1.07 13.33 13.45
C GLY A 316 2.14 13.44 14.52
N MET A 317 2.89 12.36 14.70
CA MET A 317 4.05 12.31 15.59
C MET A 317 5.19 11.52 14.95
N LYS A 318 6.44 11.83 15.32
CA LYS A 318 7.63 11.09 14.92
C LYS A 318 8.64 11.06 16.07
N LYS A 319 9.23 9.90 16.32
CA LYS A 319 10.39 9.78 17.22
C LYS A 319 11.63 10.30 16.48
N LEU A 320 12.32 11.26 17.07
CA LEU A 320 13.56 11.87 16.58
C LEU A 320 14.54 11.84 17.76
N ASP A 321 15.61 11.05 17.61
CA ASP A 321 16.53 10.72 18.69
C ASP A 321 15.78 10.18 19.93
N ASP A 322 15.96 10.81 21.08
CA ASP A 322 15.30 10.42 22.33
C ASP A 322 13.93 11.08 22.53
N ALA A 323 13.58 12.04 21.68
CA ALA A 323 12.33 12.80 21.74
C ALA A 323 11.24 12.24 20.80
N VAL A 324 9.99 12.47 21.16
CA VAL A 324 8.81 12.28 20.32
C VAL A 324 8.21 13.64 19.99
N VAL A 325 8.28 14.03 18.73
CA VAL A 325 7.75 15.31 18.24
C VAL A 325 6.36 15.08 17.65
N LEU A 326 5.36 15.76 18.22
CA LEU A 326 3.98 15.81 17.76
C LEU A 326 3.74 17.13 17.04
N ILE A 327 3.20 17.09 15.82
CA ILE A 327 3.01 18.29 14.99
C ILE A 327 1.56 18.35 14.50
N SER A 328 0.88 19.44 14.82
CA SER A 328 -0.34 19.88 14.15
C SER A 328 -0.03 21.05 13.21
N PHE A 329 -0.35 20.93 11.93
CA PHE A 329 0.04 21.91 10.91
C PHE A 329 -1.13 22.26 9.98
N SER A 330 -1.17 23.52 9.52
CA SER A 330 -2.22 24.07 8.66
C SER A 330 -3.61 24.12 9.33
N GLU A 331 -3.64 24.36 10.65
CA GLU A 331 -4.88 24.44 11.44
C GLU A 331 -5.60 25.80 11.30
N LYS A 332 -6.92 25.79 11.55
CA LYS A 332 -7.73 27.01 11.55
C LYS A 332 -7.36 27.97 12.67
N SER A 333 -7.00 27.44 13.84
CA SER A 333 -6.57 28.20 15.02
C SER A 333 -5.44 27.47 15.76
N GLN A 334 -4.66 28.19 16.55
CA GLN A 334 -3.64 27.57 17.41
C GLN A 334 -4.27 26.69 18.48
N ASP A 335 -5.42 27.08 19.06
CA ASP A 335 -6.16 26.26 20.03
C ASP A 335 -6.61 24.91 19.46
N SER A 336 -7.07 24.87 18.20
CA SER A 336 -7.39 23.62 17.50
C SER A 336 -6.15 22.73 17.36
N GLY A 337 -4.99 23.32 17.03
CA GLY A 337 -3.74 22.59 16.93
C GLY A 337 -3.27 22.03 18.27
N ARG A 338 -3.31 22.84 19.33
CA ARG A 338 -2.99 22.44 20.70
C ARG A 338 -3.81 21.24 21.16
N LYS A 339 -5.15 21.34 21.07
CA LYS A 339 -6.06 20.26 21.48
C LYS A 339 -5.77 18.95 20.75
N LYS A 340 -5.43 19.02 19.46
CA LYS A 340 -5.07 17.84 18.66
C LYS A 340 -3.74 17.22 19.09
N VAL A 341 -2.72 18.04 19.37
CA VAL A 341 -1.43 17.57 19.89
C VAL A 341 -1.60 16.90 21.25
N GLU A 342 -2.29 17.54 22.19
CA GLU A 342 -2.54 17.00 23.53
C GLU A 342 -3.37 15.69 23.47
N THR A 343 -4.38 15.63 22.61
CA THR A 343 -5.16 14.40 22.39
C THR A 343 -4.30 13.29 21.83
N LEU A 344 -3.46 13.59 20.82
CA LEU A 344 -2.58 12.60 20.21
C LEU A 344 -1.56 12.06 21.22
N ALA A 345 -0.98 12.92 22.06
CA ALA A 345 -0.06 12.49 23.11
C ALA A 345 -0.73 11.55 24.10
N ARG A 346 -1.93 11.88 24.58
CA ARG A 346 -2.71 11.04 25.50
C ARG A 346 -3.03 9.67 24.92
N GLU A 347 -3.47 9.62 23.66
CA GLU A 347 -3.77 8.36 22.96
C GLU A 347 -2.54 7.45 22.82
N ASN A 348 -1.34 8.02 22.80
CA ASN A 348 -0.08 7.30 22.58
C ASN A 348 0.80 7.19 23.84
N LYS A 349 0.27 7.58 25.02
CA LYS A 349 1.02 7.61 26.28
C LYS A 349 2.33 8.37 26.17
N ILE A 350 2.28 9.58 25.61
CA ILE A 350 3.44 10.48 25.51
C ILE A 350 3.30 11.55 26.58
N GLU A 351 4.31 11.66 27.44
CA GLU A 351 4.45 12.74 28.39
C GLU A 351 5.14 13.91 27.69
N ILE A 352 4.37 14.98 27.46
CA ILE A 352 4.86 16.20 26.81
C ILE A 352 5.60 17.04 27.85
N TYR A 353 6.85 17.40 27.55
CA TYR A 353 7.65 18.34 28.36
C TYR A 353 7.86 19.70 27.69
N SER A 354 7.58 19.85 26.39
CA SER A 354 7.66 21.14 25.68
C SER A 354 6.49 21.35 24.72
N LEU A 355 5.94 22.56 24.69
CA LEU A 355 4.83 22.95 23.81
C LEU A 355 5.10 24.32 23.18
N GLY A 356 4.74 24.47 21.91
CA GLY A 356 4.91 25.71 21.17
C GLY A 356 3.88 25.87 20.06
N GLY A 357 3.53 27.11 19.74
CA GLY A 357 2.61 27.45 18.65
C GLY A 357 3.12 28.61 17.83
N GLY A 358 3.08 28.51 16.49
CA GLY A 358 3.63 29.53 15.59
C GLY A 358 2.97 29.53 14.22
N LYS A 359 3.67 30.12 13.23
CA LYS A 359 3.19 30.21 11.84
C LYS A 359 4.32 30.04 10.84
N ILE A 360 4.18 29.10 9.93
CA ILE A 360 5.08 28.93 8.79
C ILE A 360 4.35 29.41 7.53
N GLY A 361 4.70 30.60 7.05
CA GLY A 361 3.96 31.29 5.99
C GLY A 361 2.48 31.47 6.37
N LYS A 362 1.56 30.94 5.54
CA LYS A 362 0.11 30.98 5.81
C LYS A 362 -0.37 29.90 6.79
N HIS A 363 0.48 28.95 7.18
CA HIS A 363 0.08 27.78 7.96
C HIS A 363 0.32 28.00 9.45
N ARG A 364 -0.73 27.85 10.26
CA ARG A 364 -0.58 27.75 11.72
C ARG A 364 -0.01 26.37 12.06
N ILE A 365 0.99 26.35 12.94
CA ILE A 365 1.61 25.12 13.45
C ILE A 365 1.53 25.11 14.98
N TYR A 366 1.35 23.93 15.56
CA TYR A 366 1.48 23.67 16.98
C TYR A 366 2.32 22.40 17.17
N ILE A 367 3.33 22.47 18.03
CA ILE A 367 4.28 21.39 18.28
C ILE A 367 4.24 21.03 19.76
N GLY A 368 4.23 19.73 20.03
CA GLY A 368 4.55 19.16 21.34
C GLY A 368 5.79 18.29 21.21
N VAL A 369 6.67 18.36 22.19
CA VAL A 369 7.82 17.46 22.33
C VAL A 369 7.68 16.73 23.65
N GLY A 370 7.86 15.42 23.60
CA GLY A 370 7.66 14.56 24.75
C GLY A 370 8.43 13.26 24.65
N GLN A 371 8.28 12.41 25.66
CA GLN A 371 8.84 11.07 25.69
C GLN A 371 7.73 10.05 25.97
N LYS A 372 7.96 8.79 25.62
CA LYS A 372 6.98 7.74 25.91
C LYS A 372 6.96 7.52 27.42
N ALA A 373 5.78 7.62 28.04
CA ALA A 373 5.63 7.30 29.45
C ALA A 373 5.87 5.79 29.64
N ASP A 374 6.65 5.45 30.66
CA ASP A 374 6.98 4.07 31.05
C ASP A 374 5.74 3.23 31.41
#